data_AF-A0A2W4XI35-F1
#
_entry.id   AF-A0A2W4XI35-F1
#
_cell.length_a   1.000
_cell.length_b   1.000
_cell.length_c   1.000
_cell.angle_alpha   90.00
_cell.angle_beta   90.00
_cell.angle_gamma   90.00
#
_symmetry.space_group_name_H-M   'P 1'
#
loop_
_entity.id
_entity.type
_entity.pdbx_description
1 polymer ?
#
loop_
_entity_poly.entity_id
_entity_poly.type
_entity_poly.pdbx_seq_one_letter_code
_entity_poly.pdbx_strand_id
1 'polypeptide(L)'
;MGGRLGLEYRRQRNLRLGVGVETDERFGTSATFFASYGFGGASSGSTAPLTLDQRLWARAVAPLQRQPTILVAAQTEGTAVQLGVAAQDATGNDYIFRHVDPATGTIDGAEAAIATPRQTLAAALAVANGGDIVFVRAGNAGGAATLPDGVQVYSEFAAVTLPSRNLGSVTLPGSGTGLRPSLGGTATLGNNTLLDGFAFSGLAGAAILGQNIDNLTVRNNLVQNTVTTAQQPAAIAFSNVGGTVVVSGNTVTGTTGPAFNAVTNPLPLWRIQATGIGLLTNRNLDSLTIANNTVANNTGNGIAVGLLGAAGQAAQITIVNNRVQNSGTVEAGSPRGDGIQVAGTGTYTVNQLTITNNTTANNQDEGIDITFINTSRLNAALVQGNQIDSNNGEGLSLRAQGGARMVLEVRDNTVVGDNVSAIAPVSVLCLGFAGNSVEASTFNGSGGSLAVVGGQAGVLATNTLAAAPTFTNVVVLASLAACPP
;
A
#
# COMPACT_ATOMS: atom_id res chain seq x y z
N MET A 1 -14.11 -7.97 56.16
CA MET A 1 -13.80 -8.79 57.37
C MET A 1 -15.01 -9.66 57.70
N GLY A 2 -14.87 -10.99 57.63
CA GLY A 2 -15.96 -11.91 57.95
C GLY A 2 -16.09 -12.19 59.45
N GLY A 3 -17.32 -12.31 59.94
CA GLY A 3 -17.65 -12.58 61.34
C GLY A 3 -18.48 -13.85 61.49
N ARG A 4 -18.25 -14.61 62.56
CA ARG A 4 -19.01 -15.82 62.86
C ARG A 4 -19.53 -15.80 64.29
N LEU A 5 -20.82 -16.11 64.45
CA LEU A 5 -21.45 -16.33 65.74
C LEU A 5 -22.16 -17.69 65.74
N GLY A 6 -21.99 -18.45 66.81
CA GLY A 6 -22.64 -19.74 66.99
C GLY A 6 -23.27 -19.86 68.35
N LEU A 7 -24.47 -20.46 68.41
CA LEU A 7 -25.18 -20.73 69.64
C LEU A 7 -25.51 -22.23 69.67
N GLU A 8 -25.01 -22.91 70.69
CA GLU A 8 -25.24 -24.33 70.92
C GLU A 8 -26.08 -24.52 72.18
N TYR A 9 -27.16 -25.29 72.08
CA TYR A 9 -27.99 -25.67 73.21
C TYR A 9 -27.95 -27.18 73.43
N ARG A 10 -27.56 -27.58 74.65
CA ARG A 10 -27.48 -28.98 75.07
C ARG A 10 -28.50 -29.24 76.17
N ARG A 11 -29.65 -29.83 75.80
CA ARG A 11 -30.71 -30.16 76.78
C ARG A 11 -30.42 -31.46 77.54
N GLN A 12 -29.80 -32.44 76.88
CA GLN A 12 -29.42 -33.75 77.43
C GLN A 12 -28.10 -34.23 76.78
N ARG A 13 -27.38 -35.18 77.40
CA ARG A 13 -26.06 -35.65 76.89
C ARG A 13 -26.10 -36.21 75.46
N ASN A 14 -27.28 -36.59 74.99
CA ASN A 14 -27.52 -37.25 73.71
C ASN A 14 -28.26 -36.38 72.67
N LEU A 15 -28.66 -35.15 72.98
CA LEU A 15 -29.28 -34.23 72.00
C LEU A 15 -28.53 -32.91 71.96
N ARG A 16 -28.06 -32.53 70.76
CA ARG A 16 -27.43 -31.24 70.51
C ARG A 16 -28.16 -30.52 69.39
N LEU A 17 -28.48 -29.27 69.65
CA LEU A 17 -29.08 -28.36 68.68
C LEU A 17 -28.14 -27.16 68.56
N GLY A 18 -27.86 -26.73 67.34
CA GLY A 18 -27.00 -25.59 67.10
C GLY A 18 -27.40 -24.80 65.88
N VAL A 19 -27.20 -23.49 65.95
CA VAL A 19 -27.32 -22.57 64.83
C VAL A 19 -26.02 -21.78 64.71
N GLY A 20 -25.50 -21.70 63.48
CA GLY A 20 -24.36 -20.87 63.13
C GLY A 20 -24.73 -19.92 62.02
N VAL A 21 -24.33 -18.65 62.17
CA VAL A 21 -24.39 -17.66 61.10
C VAL A 21 -22.97 -17.23 60.78
N GLU A 22 -22.65 -17.27 59.49
CA GLU A 22 -21.38 -16.84 58.95
C GLU A 22 -21.63 -15.82 57.84
N THR A 23 -20.94 -14.69 57.92
CA THR A 23 -21.01 -13.64 56.89
C THR A 23 -19.62 -13.37 56.35
N ASP A 24 -19.53 -13.35 55.02
CA ASP A 24 -18.33 -12.92 54.30
C ASP A 24 -18.73 -11.98 53.16
N GLU A 25 -17.87 -10.99 52.91
CA GLU A 25 -18.08 -9.93 51.91
C GLU A 25 -18.12 -10.48 50.48
N ARG A 26 -17.55 -11.67 50.23
CA ARG A 26 -17.48 -12.26 48.89
C ARG A 26 -18.56 -13.29 48.59
N PHE A 27 -19.04 -14.00 49.60
CA PHE A 27 -19.98 -15.12 49.43
C PHE A 27 -21.33 -14.92 50.14
N GLY A 28 -21.52 -13.76 50.78
CA GLY A 28 -22.76 -13.39 51.45
C GLY A 28 -22.89 -13.97 52.86
N THR A 29 -24.10 -13.89 53.41
CA THR A 29 -24.41 -14.43 54.75
C THR A 29 -25.11 -15.76 54.63
N SER A 30 -24.56 -16.79 55.26
CA SER A 30 -25.16 -18.12 55.34
C SER A 30 -25.54 -18.45 56.78
N ALA A 31 -26.72 -19.03 56.96
CA ALA A 31 -27.20 -19.55 58.23
C ALA A 31 -27.33 -21.07 58.12
N THR A 32 -26.77 -21.78 59.10
CA THR A 32 -26.82 -23.24 59.17
C THR A 32 -27.45 -23.66 60.48
N PHE A 33 -28.47 -24.52 60.39
CA PHE A 33 -29.10 -25.18 61.53
C PHE A 33 -28.69 -26.64 61.53
N PHE A 34 -28.31 -27.17 62.69
CA PHE A 34 -28.08 -28.60 62.84
C PHE A 34 -28.73 -29.14 64.11
N ALA A 35 -29.22 -30.37 64.01
CA ALA A 35 -29.73 -31.15 65.10
C ALA A 35 -29.06 -32.53 65.06
N SER A 36 -28.45 -32.94 66.15
CA SER A 36 -27.87 -34.28 66.28
C SER A 36 -28.40 -34.99 67.52
N TYR A 37 -28.78 -36.25 67.34
CA TYR A 37 -29.25 -37.11 68.40
C TYR A 37 -28.45 -38.42 68.39
N GLY A 38 -27.83 -38.75 69.52
CA GLY A 38 -27.06 -39.99 69.68
C GLY A 38 -27.89 -41.09 70.32
N PHE A 39 -28.00 -42.24 69.66
CA PHE A 39 -28.51 -43.47 70.26
C PHE A 39 -27.31 -44.33 70.69
N GLY A 40 -27.10 -44.49 72.00
CA GLY A 40 -26.04 -45.33 72.54
C GLY A 40 -25.40 -44.74 73.80
N GLY A 41 -25.51 -45.45 74.91
CA GLY A 41 -24.78 -45.15 76.13
C GLY A 41 -23.28 -45.36 75.92
N ALA A 42 -22.46 -44.50 76.53
CA ALA A 42 -21.01 -44.67 76.57
C ALA A 42 -20.69 -46.02 77.23
N SER A 43 -20.23 -46.99 76.44
CA SER A 43 -19.46 -48.11 76.98
C SER A 43 -17.99 -47.71 76.99
N SER A 44 -17.44 -47.65 78.19
CA SER A 44 -16.03 -47.49 78.49
C SER A 44 -15.22 -48.69 77.95
N GLY A 45 -14.06 -48.40 77.36
CA GLY A 45 -12.93 -49.33 77.31
C GLY A 45 -13.03 -50.49 76.32
N SER A 46 -12.64 -50.26 75.07
CA SER A 46 -12.15 -51.33 74.20
C SER A 46 -10.96 -50.84 73.39
N THR A 47 -9.80 -51.43 73.64
CA THR A 47 -8.54 -51.27 72.89
C THR A 47 -8.52 -52.10 71.59
N ALA A 48 -9.66 -52.66 71.17
CA ALA A 48 -9.76 -53.35 69.89
C ALA A 48 -9.75 -52.35 68.72
N PRO A 49 -9.05 -52.64 67.60
CA PRO A 49 -9.12 -51.80 66.41
C PRO A 49 -10.57 -51.67 65.95
N LEU A 50 -11.08 -50.43 65.90
CA LEU A 50 -12.45 -50.14 65.44
C LEU A 50 -12.70 -50.78 64.07
N THR A 51 -13.87 -51.42 63.91
CA THR A 51 -14.30 -51.98 62.62
C THR A 51 -14.50 -50.86 61.59
N LEU A 52 -14.48 -51.18 60.29
CA LEU A 52 -14.63 -50.19 59.21
C LEU A 52 -15.90 -49.34 59.40
N ASP A 53 -17.01 -49.97 59.79
CA ASP A 53 -18.28 -49.29 60.09
C ASP A 53 -18.19 -48.37 61.30
N GLN A 54 -17.52 -48.79 62.37
CA GLN A 54 -17.31 -47.93 63.55
C GLN A 54 -16.40 -46.73 63.23
N ARG A 55 -15.43 -46.88 62.31
CA ARG A 55 -14.61 -45.75 61.83
C ARG A 55 -15.38 -44.81 60.93
N LEU A 56 -16.29 -45.33 60.10
CA LEU A 56 -17.17 -44.52 59.25
C LEU A 56 -18.17 -43.72 60.08
N TRP A 57 -18.78 -44.34 61.11
CA TRP A 57 -19.66 -43.64 62.04
C TRP A 57 -18.90 -42.62 62.90
N ALA A 58 -17.70 -42.96 63.40
CA ALA A 58 -16.86 -42.00 64.13
C ALA A 58 -16.46 -40.79 63.25
N ARG A 59 -16.28 -40.97 61.93
CA ARG A 59 -16.09 -39.86 60.97
C ARG A 59 -17.37 -39.08 60.68
N ALA A 60 -18.55 -39.72 60.76
CA ALA A 60 -19.84 -39.06 60.55
C ALA A 60 -20.25 -38.14 61.72
N VAL A 61 -19.76 -38.41 62.93
CA VAL A 61 -20.03 -37.59 64.14
C VAL A 61 -18.84 -36.72 64.57
N ALA A 62 -17.70 -36.79 63.88
CA ALA A 62 -16.61 -35.86 64.09
C ALA A 62 -17.08 -34.44 63.70
N PRO A 63 -16.86 -33.41 64.54
CA PRO A 63 -17.17 -32.05 64.14
C PRO A 63 -16.41 -31.76 62.84
N LEU A 64 -17.09 -31.14 61.87
CA LEU A 64 -16.50 -30.71 60.61
C LEU A 64 -15.43 -29.64 60.90
N GLN A 65 -14.24 -30.04 61.36
CA GLN A 65 -13.05 -29.20 61.28
C GLN A 65 -12.72 -29.13 59.79
N ARG A 66 -13.28 -28.14 59.10
CA ARG A 66 -12.77 -27.77 57.79
C ARG A 66 -11.31 -27.40 58.01
N GLN A 67 -10.41 -28.14 57.36
CA GLN A 67 -9.02 -27.73 57.21
C GLN A 67 -9.03 -26.27 56.71
N PRO A 68 -8.42 -25.31 57.42
CA PRO A 68 -8.39 -23.91 57.00
C PRO A 68 -7.47 -23.70 55.77
N THR A 69 -6.87 -24.76 55.24
CA THR A 69 -5.95 -24.73 54.11
C THR A 69 -6.57 -25.44 52.91
N ILE A 70 -6.91 -24.64 51.89
CA ILE A 70 -7.06 -25.14 50.53
C ILE A 70 -5.65 -25.52 50.06
N LEU A 71 -5.36 -26.81 49.89
CA LEU A 71 -4.19 -27.24 49.14
C LEU A 71 -4.45 -26.92 47.68
N VAL A 72 -3.86 -25.84 47.19
CA VAL A 72 -3.81 -25.54 45.76
C VAL A 72 -2.94 -26.61 45.11
N ALA A 73 -3.57 -27.60 44.47
CA ALA A 73 -2.87 -28.74 43.86
C ALA A 73 -2.00 -28.34 42.66
N ALA A 74 -2.31 -27.22 42.03
CA ALA A 74 -1.49 -26.56 41.02
C ALA A 74 -1.86 -25.08 40.99
N GLN A 75 -0.87 -24.22 41.21
CA GLN A 75 -0.95 -22.80 40.91
C GLN A 75 -0.26 -22.61 39.56
N THR A 76 -1.04 -22.38 38.51
CA THR A 76 -0.46 -21.89 37.25
C THR A 76 -0.32 -20.39 37.38
N GLU A 77 0.87 -19.92 37.73
CA GLU A 77 1.21 -18.52 37.55
C GLU A 77 1.25 -18.24 36.05
N GLY A 78 0.16 -17.69 35.53
CA GLY A 78 0.21 -17.03 34.24
C GLY A 78 1.12 -15.82 34.41
N THR A 79 2.30 -15.85 33.80
CA THR A 79 3.08 -14.63 33.57
C THR A 79 2.11 -13.63 32.96
N ALA A 80 1.83 -12.53 33.65
CA ALA A 80 1.09 -11.45 33.03
C ALA A 80 1.84 -11.11 31.75
N VAL A 81 1.23 -11.39 30.60
CA VAL A 81 1.77 -10.92 29.31
C VAL A 81 1.87 -9.43 29.49
N GLN A 82 3.08 -8.91 29.54
CA GLN A 82 3.32 -7.48 29.64
C GLN A 82 2.75 -6.91 28.35
N LEU A 83 1.55 -6.35 28.42
CA LEU A 83 0.90 -5.66 27.31
C LEU A 83 1.75 -4.43 27.02
N GLY A 84 2.73 -4.58 26.13
CA GLY A 84 3.49 -3.46 25.59
C GLY A 84 2.62 -2.72 24.60
N VAL A 85 2.51 -1.39 24.76
CA VAL A 85 1.96 -0.53 23.71
C VAL A 85 3.03 -0.36 22.63
N ALA A 86 2.63 -0.51 21.36
CA ALA A 86 3.53 -0.30 20.24
C ALA A 86 3.81 1.21 20.10
N ALA A 87 5.09 1.58 20.24
CA ALA A 87 5.56 2.96 20.08
C ALA A 87 6.11 3.18 18.66
N GLN A 88 5.71 4.31 18.06
CA GLN A 88 5.96 4.69 16.66
C GLN A 88 7.41 5.11 16.39
N ASP A 89 8.06 5.82 17.31
CA ASP A 89 9.39 6.40 17.06
C ASP A 89 10.30 6.54 18.29
N ALA A 90 11.48 7.16 18.08
CA ALA A 90 12.49 7.40 19.12
C ALA A 90 12.03 8.41 20.19
N THR A 91 11.03 9.26 19.89
CA THR A 91 10.44 10.22 20.83
C THR A 91 9.42 9.57 21.76
N GLY A 92 8.98 8.34 21.44
CA GLY A 92 8.15 7.51 22.31
C GLY A 92 6.65 7.73 22.14
N ASN A 93 6.22 8.34 21.03
CA ASN A 93 4.80 8.50 20.75
C ASN A 93 4.16 7.14 20.43
N ASP A 94 3.01 6.87 21.04
CA ASP A 94 2.22 5.67 20.76
C ASP A 94 1.51 5.80 19.42
N TYR A 95 1.30 4.67 18.74
CA TYR A 95 0.42 4.67 17.56
C TYR A 95 -1.02 4.98 17.96
N ILE A 96 -1.62 5.98 17.31
CA ILE A 96 -3.04 6.29 17.45
C ILE A 96 -3.80 5.66 16.28
N PHE A 97 -4.72 4.75 16.60
CA PHE A 97 -5.56 4.08 15.61
C PHE A 97 -6.98 4.66 15.59
N ARG A 98 -7.45 4.96 14.39
CA ARG A 98 -8.85 5.29 14.09
C ARG A 98 -9.45 4.17 13.27
N HIS A 99 -10.47 3.50 13.79
CA HIS A 99 -11.12 2.37 13.15
C HIS A 99 -12.36 2.82 12.38
N VAL A 100 -12.48 2.31 11.16
CA VAL A 100 -13.68 2.43 10.32
C VAL A 100 -14.24 1.04 10.09
N ASP A 101 -15.51 0.83 10.44
CA ASP A 101 -16.25 -0.38 10.15
C ASP A 101 -17.54 0.02 9.41
N PRO A 102 -17.57 -0.15 8.08
CA PRO A 102 -18.75 0.18 7.27
C PRO A 102 -20.05 -0.53 7.68
N ALA A 103 -19.95 -1.71 8.27
CA ALA A 103 -21.11 -2.55 8.58
C ALA A 103 -21.70 -2.24 9.96
N THR A 104 -20.85 -1.98 10.95
CA THR A 104 -21.27 -1.85 12.36
C THR A 104 -20.92 -0.51 13.00
N GLY A 105 -20.13 0.33 12.32
CA GLY A 105 -19.69 1.61 12.81
C GLY A 105 -20.82 2.63 12.97
N THR A 106 -20.58 3.62 13.82
CA THR A 106 -21.50 4.73 14.06
C THR A 106 -21.03 5.98 13.32
N ILE A 107 -21.97 6.84 12.93
CA ILE A 107 -21.63 8.11 12.26
C ILE A 107 -20.92 9.06 13.25
N ASP A 108 -21.36 9.08 14.51
CA ASP A 108 -20.96 10.07 15.52
C ASP A 108 -20.01 9.55 16.62
N GLY A 109 -19.47 8.34 16.51
CA GLY A 109 -18.63 7.72 17.55
C GLY A 109 -17.35 8.52 17.88
N ALA A 110 -17.37 9.32 18.95
CA ALA A 110 -16.41 10.38 19.26
C ALA A 110 -14.92 10.08 18.98
N GLU A 111 -14.44 8.87 19.29
CA GLU A 111 -13.00 8.55 19.26
C GLU A 111 -12.55 7.64 18.10
N ALA A 112 -13.48 7.07 17.33
CA ALA A 112 -13.18 6.04 16.31
C ALA A 112 -12.34 4.87 16.88
N ALA A 113 -12.60 4.45 18.12
CA ALA A 113 -11.88 3.32 18.72
C ALA A 113 -12.37 1.99 18.13
N ILE A 114 -11.62 0.89 18.31
CA ILE A 114 -12.02 -0.44 17.82
C ILE A 114 -13.38 -0.91 18.37
N ALA A 115 -13.72 -0.53 19.61
CA ALA A 115 -14.99 -0.85 20.24
C ALA A 115 -16.15 0.05 19.78
N THR A 116 -15.83 1.21 19.19
CA THR A 116 -16.79 2.21 18.72
C THR A 116 -16.32 2.80 17.38
N PRO A 117 -16.19 1.96 16.32
CA PRO A 117 -15.64 2.39 15.06
C PRO A 117 -16.56 3.40 14.36
N ARG A 118 -15.98 4.23 13.49
CA ARG A 118 -16.74 5.12 12.61
C ARG A 118 -17.32 4.32 11.44
N GLN A 119 -18.49 4.73 10.95
CA GLN A 119 -19.11 4.05 9.79
C GLN A 119 -18.40 4.37 8.47
N THR A 120 -17.89 5.60 8.30
CA THR A 120 -17.32 6.06 7.03
C THR A 120 -15.88 6.53 7.19
N LEU A 121 -15.11 6.45 6.10
CA LEU A 121 -13.73 6.93 6.06
C LEU A 121 -13.67 8.45 6.31
N ALA A 122 -14.56 9.21 5.66
CA ALA A 122 -14.61 10.67 5.83
C ALA A 122 -14.84 11.09 7.30
N ALA A 123 -15.70 10.38 8.03
CA ALA A 123 -15.96 10.67 9.44
C ALA A 123 -14.75 10.38 10.34
N ALA A 124 -13.97 9.32 10.05
CA ALA A 124 -12.72 9.06 10.77
C ALA A 124 -11.63 10.09 10.44
N LEU A 125 -11.53 10.50 9.18
CA LEU A 125 -10.53 11.50 8.74
C LEU A 125 -10.80 12.89 9.29
N ALA A 126 -12.06 13.25 9.55
CA ALA A 126 -12.43 14.54 10.14
C ALA A 126 -11.85 14.77 11.55
N VAL A 127 -11.43 13.71 12.25
CA VAL A 127 -10.82 13.77 13.60
C VAL A 127 -9.38 13.24 13.62
N ALA A 128 -8.84 12.82 12.47
CA ALA A 128 -7.49 12.30 12.36
C ALA A 128 -6.47 13.44 12.31
N ASN A 129 -5.34 13.25 13.00
CA ASN A 129 -4.21 14.20 12.99
C ASN A 129 -2.98 13.57 12.33
N GLY A 130 -2.01 14.40 11.97
CA GLY A 130 -0.74 13.90 11.43
C GLY A 130 -0.07 12.92 12.39
N GLY A 131 0.32 11.75 11.87
CA GLY A 131 0.82 10.62 12.67
C GLY A 131 -0.23 9.55 12.95
N ASP A 132 -1.53 9.86 12.86
CA ASP A 132 -2.60 8.89 13.07
C ASP A 132 -2.62 7.82 11.96
N ILE A 133 -3.03 6.61 12.35
CA ILE A 133 -3.33 5.50 11.45
C ILE A 133 -4.84 5.30 11.40
N VAL A 134 -5.42 5.39 10.21
CA VAL A 134 -6.82 5.02 9.97
C VAL A 134 -6.86 3.61 9.39
N PHE A 135 -7.55 2.69 10.06
CA PHE A 135 -7.72 1.31 9.63
C PHE A 135 -9.16 1.04 9.23
N VAL A 136 -9.38 0.63 7.97
CA VAL A 136 -10.71 0.49 7.37
C VAL A 136 -11.04 -0.96 7.07
N ARG A 137 -12.13 -1.45 7.66
CA ARG A 137 -12.69 -2.76 7.36
C ARG A 137 -13.34 -2.84 5.99
N ALA A 138 -13.43 -4.04 5.44
CA ALA A 138 -14.15 -4.28 4.20
C ALA A 138 -15.62 -3.79 4.27
N GLY A 139 -16.15 -3.34 3.13
CA GLY A 139 -17.50 -2.79 3.01
C GLY A 139 -17.52 -1.42 2.32
N ASN A 140 -18.66 -0.74 2.34
CA ASN A 140 -18.81 0.58 1.73
C ASN A 140 -18.32 1.69 2.68
N ALA A 141 -17.08 2.15 2.48
CA ALA A 141 -16.45 3.16 3.33
C ALA A 141 -16.99 4.60 3.11
N GLY A 142 -18.02 4.77 2.28
CA GLY A 142 -18.68 6.05 2.03
C GLY A 142 -18.29 6.69 0.69
N GLY A 143 -18.50 8.00 0.60
CA GLY A 143 -18.21 8.80 -0.60
C GLY A 143 -16.77 9.34 -0.64
N ALA A 144 -16.60 10.55 -1.19
CA ALA A 144 -15.29 11.20 -1.26
C ALA A 144 -14.65 11.40 0.12
N ALA A 145 -13.32 11.38 0.17
CA ALA A 145 -12.55 11.51 1.39
C ALA A 145 -11.28 12.35 1.16
N THR A 146 -10.91 13.18 2.13
CA THR A 146 -9.67 13.97 2.11
C THR A 146 -8.78 13.54 3.25
N LEU A 147 -7.59 13.03 2.93
CA LEU A 147 -6.60 12.61 3.91
C LEU A 147 -5.81 13.83 4.38
N PRO A 148 -5.83 14.16 5.69
CA PRO A 148 -4.98 15.21 6.24
C PRO A 148 -3.49 14.87 6.11
N ASP A 149 -2.64 15.89 6.23
CA ASP A 149 -1.20 15.72 6.20
C ASP A 149 -0.72 14.77 7.30
N GLY A 150 0.20 13.86 6.95
CA GLY A 150 0.82 12.90 7.86
C GLY A 150 -0.09 11.72 8.25
N VAL A 151 -1.30 11.61 7.72
CA VAL A 151 -2.22 10.51 8.01
C VAL A 151 -1.95 9.32 7.10
N GLN A 152 -1.92 8.13 7.69
CA GLN A 152 -1.79 6.87 6.95
C GLN A 152 -3.11 6.10 7.00
N VAL A 153 -3.63 5.71 5.84
CA VAL A 153 -4.88 4.97 5.71
C VAL A 153 -4.61 3.58 5.15
N TYR A 154 -4.89 2.57 5.96
CA TYR A 154 -4.77 1.16 5.62
C TYR A 154 -6.15 0.52 5.54
N SER A 155 -6.28 -0.49 4.70
CA SER A 155 -7.43 -1.39 4.70
C SER A 155 -7.05 -2.80 5.16
N GLU A 156 -8.05 -3.65 5.30
CA GLU A 156 -7.87 -5.08 5.59
C GLU A 156 -7.28 -5.88 4.41
N PHE A 157 -7.07 -5.28 3.23
CA PHE A 157 -6.67 -6.00 2.01
C PHE A 157 -5.34 -6.75 2.15
N ALA A 158 -4.26 -6.02 2.44
CA ALA A 158 -2.92 -6.57 2.58
C ALA A 158 -2.54 -6.71 4.06
N ALA A 159 -1.67 -7.66 4.39
CA ALA A 159 -1.14 -7.77 5.75
C ALA A 159 -0.28 -6.53 6.07
N VAL A 160 -0.59 -5.86 7.16
CA VAL A 160 0.11 -4.63 7.58
C VAL A 160 1.01 -4.97 8.75
N THR A 161 2.31 -4.73 8.61
CA THR A 161 3.28 -4.87 9.69
C THR A 161 3.90 -3.51 9.97
N LEU A 162 3.73 -3.02 11.19
CA LEU A 162 4.27 -1.76 11.66
C LEU A 162 5.55 -2.00 12.46
N PRO A 163 6.61 -1.20 12.27
CA PRO A 163 7.75 -1.25 13.16
C PRO A 163 7.33 -0.81 14.57
N SER A 164 7.87 -1.46 15.59
CA SER A 164 7.63 -1.08 16.99
C SER A 164 8.95 -1.10 17.72
N ARG A 165 9.30 0.01 18.37
CA ARG A 165 10.55 0.09 19.13
C ARG A 165 10.62 -0.96 20.25
N ASN A 166 9.49 -1.20 20.91
CA ASN A 166 9.43 -2.05 22.10
C ASN A 166 9.15 -3.52 21.76
N LEU A 167 8.58 -3.78 20.57
CA LEU A 167 8.13 -5.12 20.14
C LEU A 167 8.79 -5.62 18.85
N GLY A 168 9.73 -4.85 18.27
CA GLY A 168 10.34 -5.10 16.97
C GLY A 168 9.38 -4.78 15.82
N SER A 169 8.38 -5.63 15.60
CA SER A 169 7.36 -5.45 14.57
C SER A 169 6.01 -5.99 15.02
N VAL A 170 4.93 -5.27 14.73
CA VAL A 170 3.56 -5.66 15.08
C VAL A 170 2.73 -5.76 13.81
N THR A 171 2.14 -6.92 13.57
CA THR A 171 1.15 -7.09 12.50
C THR A 171 -0.22 -6.63 12.99
N LEU A 172 -0.89 -5.78 12.21
CA LEU A 172 -2.23 -5.30 12.55
C LEU A 172 -3.24 -6.44 12.54
N PRO A 173 -3.97 -6.69 13.64
CA PRO A 173 -5.02 -7.69 13.67
C PRO A 173 -6.10 -7.37 12.63
N GLY A 174 -6.53 -8.39 11.89
CA GLY A 174 -7.53 -8.24 10.83
C GLY A 174 -6.99 -7.70 9.50
N SER A 175 -5.70 -7.39 9.38
CA SER A 175 -5.08 -7.10 8.08
C SER A 175 -4.81 -8.38 7.28
N GLY A 176 -4.72 -8.28 5.95
CA GLY A 176 -4.40 -9.42 5.07
C GLY A 176 -5.58 -10.34 4.74
N THR A 177 -6.81 -9.85 4.81
CA THR A 177 -8.02 -10.63 4.47
C THR A 177 -8.22 -10.79 2.97
N GLY A 178 -7.52 -9.98 2.15
CA GLY A 178 -7.72 -9.92 0.70
C GLY A 178 -8.98 -9.14 0.28
N LEU A 179 -9.72 -8.57 1.22
CA LEU A 179 -10.93 -7.78 0.94
C LEU A 179 -10.62 -6.29 0.91
N ARG A 180 -11.18 -5.57 -0.06
CA ARG A 180 -11.03 -4.12 -0.19
C ARG A 180 -12.32 -3.40 0.21
N PRO A 181 -12.27 -2.38 1.08
CA PRO A 181 -13.38 -1.43 1.19
C PRO A 181 -13.56 -0.66 -0.11
N SER A 182 -14.82 -0.42 -0.48
CA SER A 182 -15.16 0.43 -1.62
C SER A 182 -15.31 1.87 -1.19
N LEU A 183 -14.74 2.81 -1.96
CA LEU A 183 -14.95 4.24 -1.80
C LEU A 183 -15.71 4.79 -3.02
N GLY A 184 -16.90 5.33 -2.79
CA GLY A 184 -17.81 5.86 -3.81
C GLY A 184 -17.48 7.28 -4.28
N GLY A 185 -16.27 7.79 -4.02
CA GLY A 185 -15.83 9.11 -4.44
C GLY A 185 -14.31 9.22 -4.45
N THR A 186 -13.79 10.38 -4.85
CA THR A 186 -12.36 10.66 -4.93
C THR A 186 -11.70 10.64 -3.54
N ALA A 187 -10.55 9.97 -3.42
CA ALA A 187 -9.63 10.12 -2.32
C ALA A 187 -8.62 11.24 -2.64
N THR A 188 -8.72 12.36 -1.92
CA THR A 188 -7.80 13.50 -2.03
C THR A 188 -6.71 13.38 -0.98
N LEU A 189 -5.44 13.46 -1.40
CA LEU A 189 -4.27 13.22 -0.55
C LEU A 189 -3.68 14.53 -0.03
N GLY A 190 -3.22 14.52 1.23
CA GLY A 190 -2.35 15.53 1.83
C GLY A 190 -0.86 15.18 1.73
N ASN A 191 -0.01 16.00 2.33
CA ASN A 191 1.44 15.76 2.43
C ASN A 191 1.75 14.59 3.36
N ASN A 192 2.81 13.84 3.08
CA ASN A 192 3.27 12.72 3.92
C ASN A 192 2.17 11.67 4.19
N THR A 193 1.33 11.40 3.19
CA THR A 193 0.18 10.49 3.33
C THR A 193 0.42 9.11 2.72
N LEU A 194 -0.32 8.13 3.23
CA LEU A 194 -0.37 6.78 2.67
C LEU A 194 -1.83 6.37 2.44
N LEU A 195 -2.12 5.79 1.28
CA LEU A 195 -3.40 5.16 0.95
C LEU A 195 -3.18 3.74 0.44
N ASP A 196 -3.65 2.75 1.20
CA ASP A 196 -3.41 1.32 0.95
C ASP A 196 -4.70 0.49 0.88
N GLY A 197 -4.93 -0.16 -0.26
CA GLY A 197 -5.86 -1.29 -0.37
C GLY A 197 -7.34 -0.94 -0.54
N PHE A 198 -7.69 0.15 -1.23
CA PHE A 198 -9.09 0.54 -1.48
C PHE A 198 -9.56 0.17 -2.88
N ALA A 199 -10.88 0.03 -3.06
CA ALA A 199 -11.53 -0.16 -4.36
C ALA A 199 -12.34 1.08 -4.76
N PHE A 200 -12.19 1.51 -6.02
CA PHE A 200 -12.87 2.64 -6.63
C PHE A 200 -13.48 2.19 -7.95
N SER A 201 -14.74 2.54 -8.22
CA SER A 201 -15.42 2.15 -9.45
C SER A 201 -16.43 3.19 -9.91
N GLY A 202 -16.46 3.46 -11.22
CA GLY A 202 -17.53 4.25 -11.85
C GLY A 202 -17.50 5.74 -11.47
N LEU A 203 -16.32 6.28 -11.13
CA LEU A 203 -16.18 7.66 -10.69
C LEU A 203 -16.06 8.62 -11.87
N ALA A 204 -16.58 9.83 -11.68
CA ALA A 204 -16.29 10.98 -12.54
C ALA A 204 -15.10 11.76 -11.96
N GLY A 205 -14.08 12.03 -12.78
CA GLY A 205 -12.80 12.59 -12.34
C GLY A 205 -11.81 11.53 -11.87
N ALA A 206 -10.78 11.92 -11.13
CA ALA A 206 -9.80 10.99 -10.58
C ALA A 206 -10.39 10.20 -9.40
N ALA A 207 -10.01 8.92 -9.30
CA ALA A 207 -10.30 8.11 -8.12
C ALA A 207 -9.37 8.47 -6.95
N ILE A 208 -8.10 8.71 -7.25
CA ILE A 208 -7.08 9.11 -6.28
C ILE A 208 -6.41 10.37 -6.81
N LEU A 209 -6.34 11.40 -5.98
CA LEU A 209 -5.93 12.74 -6.38
C LEU A 209 -4.92 13.32 -5.40
N GLY A 210 -3.73 13.66 -5.89
CA GLY A 210 -2.73 14.45 -5.14
C GLY A 210 -2.44 15.75 -5.88
N GLN A 211 -2.57 16.89 -5.21
CA GLN A 211 -2.32 18.20 -5.83
C GLN A 211 -1.55 19.13 -4.91
N ASN A 212 -0.43 19.68 -5.38
CA ASN A 212 0.39 20.64 -4.63
C ASN A 212 0.91 20.07 -3.29
N ILE A 213 1.21 18.76 -3.27
CA ILE A 213 1.66 18.04 -2.08
C ILE A 213 3.05 17.42 -2.29
N ASP A 214 3.72 17.13 -1.19
CA ASP A 214 4.97 16.39 -1.15
C ASP A 214 4.81 15.09 -0.38
N ASN A 215 5.63 14.11 -0.72
CA ASN A 215 5.74 12.82 -0.02
C ASN A 215 4.42 12.04 0.05
N LEU A 216 4.20 11.09 -0.85
CA LEU A 216 2.98 10.29 -0.83
C LEU A 216 3.24 8.84 -1.23
N THR A 217 2.44 7.94 -0.65
CA THR A 217 2.43 6.52 -1.01
C THR A 217 1.00 6.08 -1.35
N VAL A 218 0.81 5.59 -2.57
CA VAL A 218 -0.46 5.01 -3.04
C VAL A 218 -0.20 3.57 -3.44
N ARG A 219 -0.79 2.61 -2.71
CA ARG A 219 -0.54 1.20 -2.99
C ARG A 219 -1.73 0.25 -2.87
N ASN A 220 -1.64 -0.86 -3.61
CA ASN A 220 -2.61 -1.96 -3.58
C ASN A 220 -4.07 -1.59 -3.88
N ASN A 221 -4.32 -0.42 -4.49
CA ASN A 221 -5.66 0.04 -4.80
C ASN A 221 -6.18 -0.61 -6.10
N LEU A 222 -7.48 -0.81 -6.16
CA LEU A 222 -8.20 -1.23 -7.36
C LEU A 222 -9.01 -0.04 -7.87
N VAL A 223 -8.73 0.46 -9.07
CA VAL A 223 -9.42 1.58 -9.70
C VAL A 223 -10.01 1.12 -11.03
N GLN A 224 -11.33 1.23 -11.18
CA GLN A 224 -12.03 0.70 -12.34
C GLN A 224 -13.00 1.72 -12.95
N ASN A 225 -13.16 1.69 -14.27
CA ASN A 225 -14.23 2.38 -15.00
C ASN A 225 -14.36 3.87 -14.64
N THR A 226 -13.21 4.55 -14.53
CA THR A 226 -13.15 5.95 -14.15
C THR A 226 -13.31 6.82 -15.41
N VAL A 227 -14.12 7.89 -15.34
CA VAL A 227 -14.32 8.85 -16.43
C VAL A 227 -13.61 10.16 -16.07
N THR A 228 -12.39 10.32 -16.55
CA THR A 228 -11.53 11.48 -16.27
C THR A 228 -12.08 12.77 -16.87
N THR A 229 -11.58 13.90 -16.37
CA THR A 229 -11.91 15.25 -16.87
C THR A 229 -10.65 15.97 -17.30
N ALA A 230 -10.77 17.13 -17.97
CA ALA A 230 -9.61 17.92 -18.37
C ALA A 230 -8.75 18.36 -17.18
N GLN A 231 -9.37 18.60 -16.01
CA GLN A 231 -8.69 19.00 -14.77
C GLN A 231 -8.11 17.82 -14.00
N GLN A 232 -8.66 16.62 -14.19
CA GLN A 232 -8.25 15.39 -13.53
C GLN A 232 -8.05 14.31 -14.59
N PRO A 233 -6.95 14.39 -15.34
CA PRO A 233 -6.81 13.69 -16.60
C PRO A 233 -6.46 12.20 -16.43
N ALA A 234 -6.18 11.73 -15.21
CA ALA A 234 -5.87 10.34 -14.92
C ALA A 234 -6.76 9.75 -13.82
N ALA A 235 -6.89 8.42 -13.78
CA ALA A 235 -7.64 7.73 -12.73
C ALA A 235 -6.92 7.79 -11.37
N ILE A 236 -5.58 7.62 -11.38
CA ILE A 236 -4.69 8.04 -10.30
C ILE A 236 -3.93 9.26 -10.80
N ALA A 237 -4.27 10.44 -10.30
CA ALA A 237 -3.79 11.72 -10.81
C ALA A 237 -2.96 12.49 -9.77
N PHE A 238 -1.73 12.83 -10.16
CA PHE A 238 -0.84 13.69 -9.40
C PHE A 238 -0.52 14.95 -10.19
N SER A 239 -0.77 16.11 -9.61
CA SER A 239 -0.44 17.40 -10.20
C SER A 239 0.38 18.23 -9.24
N ASN A 240 1.49 18.79 -9.73
CA ASN A 240 2.39 19.63 -8.96
C ASN A 240 2.87 18.98 -7.65
N VAL A 241 3.26 17.70 -7.73
CA VAL A 241 3.78 16.94 -6.58
C VAL A 241 5.30 17.00 -6.49
N GLY A 242 5.84 17.00 -5.27
CA GLY A 242 7.28 16.98 -5.00
C GLY A 242 7.72 15.93 -3.98
N GLY A 243 8.99 15.96 -3.61
CA GLY A 243 9.56 15.03 -2.62
C GLY A 243 9.59 13.58 -3.11
N THR A 244 9.21 12.63 -2.25
CA THR A 244 9.20 11.19 -2.56
C THR A 244 7.80 10.68 -2.89
N VAL A 245 7.59 10.21 -4.11
CA VAL A 245 6.31 9.69 -4.59
C VAL A 245 6.42 8.20 -4.88
N VAL A 246 5.56 7.39 -4.25
CA VAL A 246 5.51 5.94 -4.46
C VAL A 246 4.11 5.51 -4.89
N VAL A 247 4.02 4.86 -6.06
CA VAL A 247 2.78 4.31 -6.62
C VAL A 247 3.01 2.83 -6.92
N SER A 248 2.46 1.93 -6.09
CA SER A 248 2.82 0.51 -6.21
C SER A 248 1.69 -0.50 -6.02
N GLY A 249 1.73 -1.62 -6.74
CA GLY A 249 0.77 -2.71 -6.55
C GLY A 249 -0.67 -2.34 -6.91
N ASN A 250 -0.90 -1.22 -7.59
CA ASN A 250 -2.25 -0.80 -7.95
C ASN A 250 -2.72 -1.50 -9.23
N THR A 251 -4.03 -1.75 -9.31
CA THR A 251 -4.69 -2.21 -10.53
C THR A 251 -5.60 -1.10 -11.03
N VAL A 252 -5.34 -0.58 -12.23
CA VAL A 252 -6.12 0.48 -12.87
C VAL A 252 -6.65 -0.04 -14.20
N THR A 253 -7.98 -0.02 -14.41
CA THR A 253 -8.56 -0.47 -15.68
C THR A 253 -9.79 0.31 -16.11
N GLY A 254 -9.99 0.45 -17.43
CA GLY A 254 -11.22 1.04 -17.97
C GLY A 254 -11.28 2.55 -17.77
N THR A 255 -10.14 3.25 -17.72
CA THR A 255 -10.13 4.71 -17.62
C THR A 255 -10.52 5.32 -18.96
N THR A 256 -11.54 6.16 -18.98
CA THR A 256 -11.99 6.91 -20.15
C THR A 256 -11.90 8.41 -19.87
N GLY A 257 -12.11 9.26 -20.88
CA GLY A 257 -12.04 10.70 -20.72
C GLY A 257 -12.50 11.46 -21.97
N PRO A 258 -12.52 12.79 -21.92
CA PRO A 258 -12.80 13.60 -23.10
C PRO A 258 -11.80 13.31 -24.22
N ALA A 259 -12.25 13.42 -25.47
CA ALA A 259 -11.38 13.33 -26.63
C ALA A 259 -10.28 14.41 -26.58
N PHE A 260 -9.12 14.08 -27.10
CA PHE A 260 -7.91 14.90 -27.04
C PHE A 260 -8.12 16.32 -27.60
N ASN A 261 -8.85 16.44 -28.70
CA ASN A 261 -9.08 17.70 -29.40
C ASN A 261 -10.00 18.69 -28.65
N ALA A 262 -10.67 18.24 -27.58
CA ALA A 262 -11.56 19.08 -26.79
C ALA A 262 -10.84 19.90 -25.71
N VAL A 263 -9.55 19.63 -25.45
CA VAL A 263 -8.81 20.27 -24.36
C VAL A 263 -7.77 21.24 -24.92
N THR A 264 -8.01 22.53 -24.72
CA THR A 264 -7.17 23.65 -25.17
C THR A 264 -5.95 23.90 -24.27
N ASN A 265 -5.42 22.87 -23.59
CA ASN A 265 -4.29 23.06 -22.68
C ASN A 265 -3.02 23.39 -23.49
N PRO A 266 -2.35 24.53 -23.24
CA PRO A 266 -1.22 25.02 -24.02
C PRO A 266 0.09 24.22 -23.85
N LEU A 267 0.09 23.08 -23.15
CA LEU A 267 1.28 22.23 -23.01
C LEU A 267 1.30 21.18 -24.14
N PRO A 268 2.11 21.37 -25.20
CA PRO A 268 1.87 20.75 -26.50
C PRO A 268 2.24 19.26 -26.60
N LEU A 269 2.80 18.66 -25.55
CA LEU A 269 3.39 17.31 -25.64
C LEU A 269 2.89 16.29 -24.62
N TRP A 270 2.03 16.65 -23.68
CA TRP A 270 1.80 15.79 -22.52
C TRP A 270 0.36 15.37 -22.43
N ARG A 271 0.15 14.17 -22.92
CA ARG A 271 -1.15 13.63 -23.26
C ARG A 271 -1.67 12.76 -22.12
N ILE A 272 -1.70 13.30 -20.91
CA ILE A 272 -2.10 12.53 -19.72
C ILE A 272 -3.61 12.34 -19.58
N GLN A 273 -4.42 12.70 -20.58
CA GLN A 273 -5.87 12.52 -20.56
C GLN A 273 -6.24 11.05 -20.62
N ALA A 274 -7.33 10.68 -19.93
CA ALA A 274 -7.76 9.30 -19.76
C ALA A 274 -6.64 8.32 -19.38
N THR A 275 -5.62 8.80 -18.67
CA THR A 275 -4.45 7.99 -18.31
C THR A 275 -4.77 7.11 -17.09
N GLY A 276 -4.22 5.89 -17.05
CA GLY A 276 -4.36 5.05 -15.86
C GLY A 276 -3.70 5.68 -14.63
N ILE A 277 -2.37 5.87 -14.70
CA ILE A 277 -1.56 6.51 -13.65
C ILE A 277 -0.84 7.71 -14.27
N GLY A 278 -1.22 8.92 -13.85
CA GLY A 278 -0.67 10.17 -14.40
C GLY A 278 0.00 11.02 -13.33
N LEU A 279 1.23 11.47 -13.61
CA LEU A 279 1.93 12.47 -12.83
C LEU A 279 2.33 13.64 -13.72
N LEU A 280 2.00 14.85 -13.29
CA LEU A 280 2.40 16.10 -13.91
C LEU A 280 3.04 16.99 -12.86
N THR A 281 4.30 17.40 -13.02
CA THR A 281 4.93 18.27 -12.01
C THR A 281 5.92 19.25 -12.59
N ASN A 282 5.97 20.46 -12.02
CA ASN A 282 7.05 21.44 -12.19
C ASN A 282 7.89 21.61 -10.92
N ARG A 283 7.70 20.74 -9.92
CA ARG A 283 8.42 20.75 -8.65
C ARG A 283 9.56 19.74 -8.65
N ASN A 284 10.41 19.86 -7.63
CA ASN A 284 11.50 18.94 -7.41
C ASN A 284 10.98 17.60 -6.87
N LEU A 285 11.41 16.52 -7.49
CA LEU A 285 11.21 15.15 -7.03
C LEU A 285 12.53 14.62 -6.46
N ASP A 286 12.51 14.23 -5.19
CA ASP A 286 13.62 13.48 -4.61
C ASP A 286 13.64 12.08 -5.22
N SER A 287 12.47 11.44 -5.29
CA SER A 287 12.31 10.19 -6.02
C SER A 287 10.86 9.99 -6.47
N LEU A 288 10.69 9.35 -7.63
CA LEU A 288 9.42 8.81 -8.10
C LEU A 288 9.59 7.31 -8.35
N THR A 289 8.77 6.50 -7.70
CA THR A 289 8.72 5.05 -7.93
C THR A 289 7.32 4.63 -8.37
N ILE A 290 7.21 4.03 -9.55
CA ILE A 290 5.99 3.41 -10.07
C ILE A 290 6.28 1.92 -10.26
N ALA A 291 5.78 1.06 -9.36
CA ALA A 291 6.22 -0.32 -9.29
C ALA A 291 5.09 -1.36 -9.17
N ASN A 292 5.20 -2.48 -9.87
CA ASN A 292 4.29 -3.62 -9.72
C ASN A 292 2.81 -3.27 -9.97
N ASN A 293 2.52 -2.27 -10.82
CA ASN A 293 1.15 -1.90 -11.14
C ASN A 293 0.65 -2.70 -12.36
N THR A 294 -0.66 -2.97 -12.39
CA THR A 294 -1.36 -3.47 -13.57
C THR A 294 -2.25 -2.37 -14.11
N VAL A 295 -2.01 -1.93 -15.34
CA VAL A 295 -2.74 -0.83 -15.97
C VAL A 295 -3.26 -1.30 -17.33
N ALA A 296 -4.58 -1.27 -17.53
CA ALA A 296 -5.15 -1.84 -18.75
C ALA A 296 -6.39 -1.13 -19.28
N ASN A 297 -6.64 -1.24 -20.58
CA ASN A 297 -7.91 -0.82 -21.20
C ASN A 297 -8.26 0.65 -20.90
N ASN A 298 -7.28 1.54 -20.99
CA ASN A 298 -7.49 2.98 -20.79
C ASN A 298 -7.54 3.66 -22.15
N THR A 299 -8.33 4.72 -22.33
CA THR A 299 -8.40 5.40 -23.64
C THR A 299 -7.24 6.36 -23.87
N GLY A 300 -6.46 6.68 -22.84
CA GLY A 300 -5.20 7.43 -22.93
C GLY A 300 -3.98 6.55 -22.65
N ASN A 301 -2.91 7.14 -22.11
CA ASN A 301 -1.72 6.39 -21.74
C ASN A 301 -1.98 5.42 -20.58
N GLY A 302 -1.18 4.36 -20.46
CA GLY A 302 -1.21 3.55 -19.25
C GLY A 302 -0.59 4.28 -18.07
N ILE A 303 0.72 4.53 -18.16
CA ILE A 303 1.49 5.29 -17.18
C ILE A 303 2.08 6.52 -17.89
N ALA A 304 1.87 7.71 -17.34
CA ALA A 304 2.45 8.93 -17.89
C ALA A 304 3.09 9.82 -16.81
N VAL A 305 4.31 10.27 -17.08
CA VAL A 305 5.09 11.18 -16.22
C VAL A 305 5.49 12.40 -17.04
N GLY A 306 4.96 13.58 -16.71
CA GLY A 306 5.29 14.86 -17.35
C GLY A 306 6.04 15.80 -16.39
N LEU A 307 7.21 16.29 -16.82
CA LEU A 307 8.16 17.08 -16.02
C LEU A 307 8.39 18.50 -16.60
N LEU A 308 7.89 19.52 -15.90
CA LEU A 308 7.63 20.89 -16.41
C LEU A 308 8.63 21.93 -15.96
N GLY A 309 8.87 22.90 -16.83
CA GLY A 309 9.20 24.26 -16.42
C GLY A 309 10.69 24.55 -16.35
N ALA A 310 11.02 25.70 -15.74
CA ALA A 310 12.31 26.38 -15.88
C ALA A 310 13.33 26.11 -14.74
N ALA A 311 13.01 25.29 -13.74
CA ALA A 311 13.93 24.99 -12.63
C ALA A 311 13.66 23.69 -11.85
N GLY A 312 12.79 22.79 -12.35
CA GLY A 312 12.51 21.54 -11.67
C GLY A 312 13.60 20.49 -11.87
N GLN A 313 13.83 19.65 -10.86
CA GLN A 313 14.74 18.51 -10.93
C GLN A 313 14.10 17.25 -10.36
N ALA A 314 14.30 16.12 -11.03
CA ALA A 314 14.07 14.81 -10.44
C ALA A 314 15.43 14.14 -10.18
N ALA A 315 15.71 13.79 -8.93
CA ALA A 315 16.94 13.07 -8.62
C ALA A 315 16.86 11.62 -9.11
N GLN A 316 15.72 10.95 -8.94
CA GLN A 316 15.51 9.59 -9.44
C GLN A 316 14.07 9.33 -9.88
N ILE A 317 13.90 8.65 -11.02
CA ILE A 317 12.63 8.11 -11.48
C ILE A 317 12.82 6.62 -11.76
N THR A 318 12.00 5.78 -11.13
CA THR A 318 12.04 4.31 -11.27
C THR A 318 10.66 3.81 -11.67
N ILE A 319 10.57 3.15 -12.82
CA ILE A 319 9.37 2.49 -13.33
C ILE A 319 9.69 1.01 -13.53
N VAL A 320 9.18 0.14 -12.66
CA VAL A 320 9.64 -1.25 -12.57
C VAL A 320 8.52 -2.28 -12.40
N ASN A 321 8.63 -3.42 -13.08
CA ASN A 321 7.69 -4.55 -12.94
C ASN A 321 6.22 -4.18 -13.21
N ASN A 322 5.93 -3.17 -14.02
CA ASN A 322 4.56 -2.81 -14.37
C ASN A 322 4.09 -3.62 -15.58
N ARG A 323 2.81 -3.99 -15.58
CA ARG A 323 2.13 -4.52 -16.76
C ARG A 323 1.17 -3.45 -17.30
N VAL A 324 1.43 -2.98 -18.51
CA VAL A 324 0.59 -2.01 -19.20
C VAL A 324 0.08 -2.59 -20.51
N GLN A 325 -1.22 -2.60 -20.73
CA GLN A 325 -1.77 -3.18 -21.97
C GLN A 325 -3.05 -2.51 -22.46
N ASN A 326 -3.31 -2.58 -23.77
CA ASN A 326 -4.54 -2.07 -24.37
C ASN A 326 -4.81 -0.60 -24.00
N SER A 327 -3.77 0.22 -23.89
CA SER A 327 -3.92 1.65 -23.62
C SER A 327 -4.06 2.40 -24.93
N GLY A 328 -4.86 3.47 -24.91
CA GLY A 328 -5.05 4.37 -26.03
C GLY A 328 -6.31 4.16 -26.85
N THR A 329 -6.52 5.09 -27.78
CA THR A 329 -7.54 5.06 -28.84
C THR A 329 -6.97 5.65 -30.12
N VAL A 330 -7.63 5.39 -31.24
CA VAL A 330 -7.37 6.13 -32.48
C VAL A 330 -8.29 7.35 -32.50
N GLU A 331 -7.72 8.54 -32.37
CA GLU A 331 -8.48 9.80 -32.38
C GLU A 331 -8.09 10.67 -33.56
N ALA A 332 -9.08 11.05 -34.37
CA ALA A 332 -8.89 11.82 -35.60
C ALA A 332 -7.84 11.21 -36.55
N GLY A 333 -7.77 9.87 -36.61
CA GLY A 333 -6.84 9.12 -37.46
C GLY A 333 -5.40 9.08 -36.94
N SER A 334 -5.10 9.68 -35.79
CA SER A 334 -3.83 9.50 -35.10
C SER A 334 -4.01 8.45 -34.02
N PRO A 335 -3.24 7.35 -34.05
CA PRO A 335 -3.08 6.51 -32.89
C PRO A 335 -2.54 7.34 -31.71
N ARG A 336 -3.00 7.04 -30.50
CA ARG A 336 -2.64 7.73 -29.27
C ARG A 336 -2.75 6.75 -28.11
N GLY A 337 -1.86 6.87 -27.13
CA GLY A 337 -1.95 6.14 -25.88
C GLY A 337 -0.79 5.19 -25.74
N ASP A 338 0.24 5.70 -25.07
CA ASP A 338 1.47 4.97 -24.84
C ASP A 338 1.29 4.00 -23.68
N GLY A 339 2.04 2.91 -23.68
CA GLY A 339 2.14 2.06 -22.49
C GLY A 339 2.75 2.85 -21.34
N ILE A 340 4.01 3.25 -21.48
CA ILE A 340 4.73 4.05 -20.49
C ILE A 340 5.31 5.28 -21.18
N GLN A 341 4.92 6.48 -20.74
CA GLN A 341 5.47 7.75 -21.21
C GLN A 341 6.22 8.49 -20.10
N VAL A 342 7.45 8.92 -20.39
CA VAL A 342 8.22 9.85 -19.57
C VAL A 342 8.64 11.04 -20.44
N ALA A 343 8.08 12.21 -20.13
CA ALA A 343 8.27 13.41 -20.92
C ALA A 343 8.82 14.58 -20.11
N GLY A 344 9.88 15.23 -20.60
CA GLY A 344 10.50 16.43 -20.02
C GLY A 344 10.44 17.64 -20.96
N THR A 345 10.19 18.83 -20.42
CA THR A 345 10.24 20.10 -21.17
C THR A 345 10.82 21.24 -20.34
N GLY A 346 11.09 22.37 -21.01
CA GLY A 346 11.72 23.54 -20.40
C GLY A 346 13.19 23.25 -20.12
N THR A 347 13.61 23.45 -18.88
CA THR A 347 14.98 23.16 -18.39
C THR A 347 14.99 22.02 -17.38
N TYR A 348 13.90 21.25 -17.27
CA TYR A 348 13.78 20.21 -16.26
C TYR A 348 14.90 19.17 -16.42
N THR A 349 15.51 18.78 -15.30
CA THR A 349 16.62 17.83 -15.29
C THR A 349 16.25 16.55 -14.54
N VAL A 350 16.41 15.40 -15.17
CA VAL A 350 16.34 14.07 -14.55
C VAL A 350 17.75 13.52 -14.41
N ASN A 351 18.20 13.30 -13.17
CA ASN A 351 19.54 12.77 -12.93
C ASN A 351 19.62 11.28 -13.27
N GLN A 352 18.62 10.50 -12.87
CA GLN A 352 18.55 9.08 -13.14
C GLN A 352 17.12 8.64 -13.47
N LEU A 353 16.95 7.99 -14.63
CA LEU A 353 15.74 7.28 -15.03
C LEU A 353 16.03 5.77 -15.11
N THR A 354 15.18 4.94 -14.53
CA THR A 354 15.27 3.48 -14.64
C THR A 354 13.91 2.93 -15.04
N ILE A 355 13.82 2.31 -16.22
CA ILE A 355 12.63 1.63 -16.71
C ILE A 355 12.98 0.16 -16.90
N THR A 356 12.58 -0.70 -15.97
CA THR A 356 13.04 -2.09 -15.96
C THR A 356 11.95 -3.13 -15.75
N ASN A 357 12.09 -4.28 -16.41
CA ASN A 357 11.22 -5.44 -16.22
C ASN A 357 9.72 -5.12 -16.39
N ASN A 358 9.38 -4.13 -17.20
CA ASN A 358 7.99 -3.81 -17.51
C ASN A 358 7.51 -4.64 -18.71
N THR A 359 6.21 -4.92 -18.75
CA THR A 359 5.54 -5.47 -19.92
C THR A 359 4.62 -4.40 -20.51
N THR A 360 4.82 -4.03 -21.77
CA THR A 360 3.91 -3.13 -22.50
C THR A 360 3.38 -3.84 -23.73
N ALA A 361 2.06 -3.93 -23.90
CA ALA A 361 1.50 -4.66 -25.04
C ALA A 361 0.19 -4.12 -25.60
N ASN A 362 0.00 -4.23 -26.91
CA ASN A 362 -1.25 -3.85 -27.60
C ASN A 362 -1.71 -2.41 -27.30
N ASN A 363 -0.77 -1.49 -27.05
CA ASN A 363 -1.10 -0.08 -26.90
C ASN A 363 -1.30 0.54 -28.29
N GLN A 364 -2.14 1.57 -28.35
CA GLN A 364 -2.51 2.19 -29.62
C GLN A 364 -1.41 3.07 -30.19
N ASP A 365 -0.45 3.52 -29.38
CA ASP A 365 0.70 4.28 -29.86
C ASP A 365 1.98 3.56 -29.43
N GLU A 366 2.83 4.18 -28.61
CA GLU A 366 4.14 3.62 -28.32
C GLU A 366 4.13 2.66 -27.11
N GLY A 367 4.98 1.64 -27.11
CA GLY A 367 5.14 0.76 -25.94
C GLY A 367 5.75 1.52 -24.76
N ILE A 368 6.95 2.06 -24.98
CA ILE A 368 7.67 2.95 -24.06
C ILE A 368 8.11 4.19 -24.84
N ASP A 369 7.70 5.38 -24.38
CA ASP A 369 8.09 6.68 -24.93
C ASP A 369 8.91 7.48 -23.90
N ILE A 370 10.13 7.87 -24.29
CA ILE A 370 10.97 8.79 -23.53
C ILE A 370 11.24 10.01 -24.41
N THR A 371 10.63 11.15 -24.05
CA THR A 371 10.70 12.37 -24.84
C THR A 371 11.18 13.56 -24.00
N PHE A 372 12.33 14.13 -24.35
CA PHE A 372 12.86 15.36 -23.75
C PHE A 372 12.96 16.44 -24.81
N ILE A 373 12.39 17.61 -24.54
CA ILE A 373 12.37 18.74 -25.48
C ILE A 373 12.92 20.03 -24.87
N ASN A 374 13.15 21.05 -25.72
CA ASN A 374 13.76 22.33 -25.34
C ASN A 374 15.12 22.09 -24.69
N THR A 375 15.44 22.72 -23.55
CA THR A 375 16.72 22.58 -22.87
C THR A 375 16.66 21.57 -21.71
N SER A 376 15.68 20.66 -21.73
CA SER A 376 15.54 19.62 -20.71
C SER A 376 16.65 18.58 -20.83
N ARG A 377 16.98 17.95 -19.70
CA ARG A 377 18.12 17.04 -19.59
C ARG A 377 17.74 15.73 -18.93
N LEU A 378 18.17 14.63 -19.54
CA LEU A 378 18.20 13.29 -18.98
C LEU A 378 19.67 12.87 -18.88
N ASN A 379 20.23 12.96 -17.68
CA ASN A 379 21.67 12.80 -17.45
C ASN A 379 22.13 11.34 -17.49
N ALA A 380 21.27 10.43 -17.06
CA ALA A 380 21.46 8.99 -17.17
C ALA A 380 20.10 8.29 -17.19
N ALA A 381 19.93 7.34 -18.11
CA ALA A 381 18.81 6.43 -18.09
C ALA A 381 19.23 4.99 -18.37
N LEU A 382 18.52 4.05 -17.76
CA LEU A 382 18.63 2.63 -18.01
C LEU A 382 17.25 2.08 -18.38
N VAL A 383 17.12 1.56 -19.59
CA VAL A 383 15.94 0.84 -20.08
C VAL A 383 16.33 -0.62 -20.25
N GLN A 384 15.91 -1.50 -19.32
CA GLN A 384 16.40 -2.87 -19.31
C GLN A 384 15.38 -3.94 -18.97
N GLY A 385 15.47 -5.10 -19.64
CA GLY A 385 14.67 -6.28 -19.27
C GLY A 385 13.19 -6.12 -19.57
N ASN A 386 12.79 -5.13 -20.38
CA ASN A 386 11.39 -4.89 -20.70
C ASN A 386 10.93 -5.83 -21.82
N GLN A 387 9.67 -6.27 -21.73
CA GLN A 387 8.96 -6.99 -22.77
C GLN A 387 7.96 -6.04 -23.44
N ILE A 388 8.17 -5.78 -24.72
CA ILE A 388 7.41 -4.79 -25.49
C ILE A 388 6.82 -5.54 -26.69
N ASP A 389 5.49 -5.58 -26.80
CA ASP A 389 4.83 -6.50 -27.73
C ASP A 389 3.60 -5.89 -28.43
N SER A 390 3.61 -5.88 -29.76
CA SER A 390 2.45 -5.63 -30.61
C SER A 390 1.74 -4.30 -30.33
N ASN A 391 2.50 -3.23 -30.12
CA ASN A 391 2.01 -1.86 -30.07
C ASN A 391 1.80 -1.31 -31.50
N ASN A 392 0.79 -0.47 -31.69
CA ASN A 392 0.44 0.04 -33.03
C ASN A 392 1.44 1.10 -33.55
N GLY A 393 2.16 1.79 -32.65
CA GLY A 393 3.25 2.72 -32.96
C GLY A 393 4.63 2.05 -32.83
N GLU A 394 5.61 2.76 -32.27
CA GLU A 394 6.91 2.17 -31.92
C GLU A 394 6.86 1.43 -30.59
N GLY A 395 7.57 0.31 -30.50
CA GLY A 395 7.73 -0.40 -29.24
C GLY A 395 8.55 0.43 -28.24
N LEU A 396 9.66 1.01 -28.71
CA LEU A 396 10.48 1.92 -27.92
C LEU A 396 10.78 3.19 -28.72
N SER A 397 10.35 4.34 -28.20
CA SER A 397 10.54 5.67 -28.80
C SER A 397 11.41 6.54 -27.89
N LEU A 398 12.52 7.05 -28.45
CA LEU A 398 13.50 7.86 -27.74
C LEU A 398 13.69 9.19 -28.47
N ARG A 399 13.24 10.31 -27.90
CA ARG A 399 13.16 11.60 -28.60
C ARG A 399 13.85 12.73 -27.82
N ALA A 400 14.93 13.28 -28.36
CA ALA A 400 15.56 14.51 -27.88
C ALA A 400 15.30 15.65 -28.89
N GLN A 401 14.65 16.74 -28.50
CA GLN A 401 14.30 17.84 -29.43
C GLN A 401 14.60 19.22 -28.85
N GLY A 402 14.76 20.23 -29.71
CA GLY A 402 14.82 21.64 -29.29
C GLY A 402 16.03 22.02 -28.42
N GLY A 403 17.14 21.27 -28.50
CA GLY A 403 18.33 21.47 -27.68
C GLY A 403 18.42 20.55 -26.47
N ALA A 404 17.57 19.52 -26.40
CA ALA A 404 17.52 18.62 -25.26
C ALA A 404 18.77 17.74 -25.23
N ARG A 405 19.07 17.21 -24.06
CA ARG A 405 20.17 16.25 -23.88
C ARG A 405 19.67 14.99 -23.22
N MET A 406 19.96 13.84 -23.81
CA MET A 406 19.63 12.52 -23.27
C MET A 406 20.86 11.62 -23.31
N VAL A 407 21.16 10.97 -22.19
CA VAL A 407 22.16 9.90 -22.08
C VAL A 407 21.46 8.66 -21.56
N LEU A 408 21.46 7.60 -22.34
CA LEU A 408 20.70 6.40 -22.02
C LEU A 408 21.36 5.11 -22.50
N GLU A 409 21.17 4.07 -21.70
CA GLU A 409 21.52 2.69 -21.98
C GLU A 409 20.24 1.89 -22.14
N VAL A 410 20.12 1.17 -23.26
CA VAL A 410 19.00 0.30 -23.59
C VAL A 410 19.55 -1.11 -23.76
N ARG A 411 19.19 -2.01 -22.86
CA ARG A 411 19.74 -3.37 -22.90
C ARG A 411 18.80 -4.48 -22.46
N ASP A 412 19.04 -5.68 -22.97
CA ASP A 412 18.31 -6.89 -22.57
C ASP A 412 16.78 -6.76 -22.70
N ASN A 413 16.30 -5.92 -23.63
CA ASN A 413 14.85 -5.79 -23.88
C ASN A 413 14.43 -6.76 -24.99
N THR A 414 13.19 -7.22 -24.91
CA THR A 414 12.53 -8.02 -25.96
C THR A 414 11.43 -7.18 -26.60
N VAL A 415 11.55 -6.92 -27.90
CA VAL A 415 10.64 -6.11 -28.70
C VAL A 415 10.08 -6.98 -29.82
N VAL A 416 8.79 -7.32 -29.73
CA VAL A 416 8.11 -8.25 -30.65
C VAL A 416 6.99 -7.50 -31.37
N GLY A 417 6.90 -7.66 -32.69
CA GLY A 417 5.87 -6.96 -33.49
C GLY A 417 6.09 -5.45 -33.66
N ASP A 418 7.09 -4.86 -32.98
CA ASP A 418 7.24 -3.41 -32.86
C ASP A 418 8.61 -2.87 -33.28
N ASN A 419 8.64 -1.61 -33.73
CA ASN A 419 9.88 -0.92 -34.07
C ASN A 419 10.57 -0.27 -32.87
N VAL A 420 11.87 0.05 -33.02
CA VAL A 420 12.61 0.92 -32.11
C VAL A 420 13.04 2.18 -32.85
N SER A 421 12.78 3.35 -32.25
CA SER A 421 13.05 4.66 -32.85
C SER A 421 13.87 5.54 -31.91
N ALA A 422 14.90 6.18 -32.47
CA ALA A 422 15.76 7.13 -31.78
C ALA A 422 15.94 8.40 -32.62
N ILE A 423 15.42 9.53 -32.14
CA ILE A 423 15.32 10.78 -32.89
C ILE A 423 15.97 11.93 -32.12
N ALA A 424 16.92 12.62 -32.75
CA ALA A 424 17.65 13.74 -32.14
C ALA A 424 17.94 14.91 -33.10
N PRO A 425 16.91 15.61 -33.62
CA PRO A 425 17.10 16.80 -34.42
C PRO A 425 17.63 17.93 -33.54
N VAL A 426 18.81 18.46 -33.88
CA VAL A 426 19.47 19.60 -33.21
C VAL A 426 19.65 19.45 -31.69
N SER A 427 19.74 18.21 -31.21
CA SER A 427 19.75 17.84 -29.78
C SER A 427 20.76 16.72 -29.55
N VAL A 428 21.25 16.54 -28.32
CA VAL A 428 22.25 15.49 -28.01
C VAL A 428 21.53 14.25 -27.49
N LEU A 429 21.65 13.13 -28.22
CA LEU A 429 21.20 11.83 -27.75
C LEU A 429 22.36 10.84 -27.78
N CYS A 430 22.81 10.41 -26.61
CA CYS A 430 23.85 9.42 -26.45
C CYS A 430 23.24 8.08 -26.03
N LEU A 431 23.35 7.09 -26.91
CA LEU A 431 22.68 5.80 -26.79
C LEU A 431 23.71 4.66 -26.73
N GLY A 432 23.67 3.88 -25.65
CA GLY A 432 24.22 2.53 -25.59
C GLY A 432 23.10 1.53 -25.86
N PHE A 433 23.26 0.64 -26.85
CA PHE A 433 22.22 -0.31 -27.24
C PHE A 433 22.79 -1.72 -27.37
N ALA A 434 22.55 -2.59 -26.38
CA ALA A 434 23.20 -3.91 -26.30
C ALA A 434 22.28 -5.00 -25.71
N GLY A 435 22.39 -6.25 -26.15
CA GLY A 435 21.65 -7.37 -25.57
C GLY A 435 20.16 -7.42 -25.91
N ASN A 436 19.65 -6.53 -26.77
CA ASN A 436 18.23 -6.50 -27.10
C ASN A 436 17.88 -7.52 -28.19
N SER A 437 16.66 -8.04 -28.13
CA SER A 437 16.02 -8.85 -29.17
C SER A 437 14.88 -8.05 -29.80
N VAL A 438 14.98 -7.72 -31.08
CA VAL A 438 13.98 -6.93 -31.83
C VAL A 438 13.54 -7.74 -33.04
N GLU A 439 12.31 -8.23 -33.02
CA GLU A 439 11.75 -9.08 -34.09
C GLU A 439 11.17 -8.27 -35.26
N ALA A 440 10.92 -6.97 -35.10
CA ALA A 440 10.38 -6.14 -36.18
C ALA A 440 11.46 -5.58 -37.11
N SER A 441 10.99 -4.95 -38.19
CA SER A 441 11.71 -4.68 -39.42
C SER A 441 12.67 -3.49 -39.38
N THR A 442 12.67 -2.62 -38.36
CA THR A 442 13.63 -1.49 -38.32
C THR A 442 13.98 -0.98 -36.92
N PHE A 443 15.27 -0.75 -36.69
CA PHE A 443 15.77 0.26 -35.77
C PHE A 443 16.06 1.53 -36.59
N ASN A 444 15.35 2.62 -36.34
CA ASN A 444 15.51 3.89 -37.07
C ASN A 444 16.18 4.96 -36.19
N GLY A 445 17.42 5.30 -36.52
CA GLY A 445 18.14 6.42 -35.92
C GLY A 445 18.22 7.61 -36.87
N SER A 446 17.68 8.77 -36.50
CA SER A 446 17.78 10.00 -37.30
C SER A 446 18.03 11.26 -36.47
N GLY A 447 18.97 12.10 -36.94
CA GLY A 447 19.26 13.40 -36.33
C GLY A 447 20.74 13.76 -36.40
N GLY A 448 21.06 15.05 -36.55
CA GLY A 448 22.43 15.53 -36.76
C GLY A 448 23.38 15.41 -35.55
N SER A 449 22.91 14.90 -34.41
CA SER A 449 23.69 14.78 -33.17
C SER A 449 23.33 13.52 -32.36
N LEU A 450 22.82 12.48 -33.05
CA LEU A 450 22.67 11.14 -32.47
C LEU A 450 24.06 10.49 -32.35
N ALA A 451 24.45 10.13 -31.13
CA ALA A 451 25.71 9.49 -30.83
C ALA A 451 25.47 8.08 -30.27
N VAL A 452 25.99 7.05 -30.94
CA VAL A 452 25.77 5.64 -30.58
C VAL A 452 27.08 5.01 -30.15
N VAL A 453 27.11 4.41 -28.96
CA VAL A 453 28.30 3.73 -28.45
C VAL A 453 28.58 2.46 -29.26
N GLY A 454 29.82 2.29 -29.74
CA GLY A 454 30.22 1.15 -30.58
C GLY A 454 29.74 1.21 -32.03
N GLY A 455 28.93 2.20 -32.40
CA GLY A 455 28.43 2.41 -33.75
C GLY A 455 27.56 1.27 -34.25
N GLN A 456 27.30 1.24 -35.56
CA GLN A 456 26.44 0.21 -36.18
C GLN A 456 26.97 -1.21 -35.95
N ALA A 457 28.30 -1.41 -35.99
CA ALA A 457 28.92 -2.71 -35.76
C ALA A 457 28.76 -3.19 -34.31
N GLY A 458 28.89 -2.29 -33.32
CA GLY A 458 28.64 -2.61 -31.92
C GLY A 458 27.19 -2.99 -31.66
N VAL A 459 26.25 -2.24 -32.24
CA VAL A 459 24.81 -2.55 -32.18
C VAL A 459 24.52 -3.91 -32.82
N LEU A 460 25.09 -4.22 -33.98
CA LEU A 460 24.87 -5.53 -34.63
C LEU A 460 25.51 -6.70 -33.86
N ALA A 461 26.63 -6.48 -33.18
CA ALA A 461 27.37 -7.56 -32.51
C ALA A 461 26.66 -8.08 -31.24
N THR A 462 25.87 -7.24 -30.57
CA THR A 462 25.29 -7.57 -29.27
C THR A 462 23.77 -7.71 -29.28
N ASN A 463 23.10 -7.49 -30.41
CA ASN A 463 21.63 -7.50 -30.49
C ASN A 463 21.16 -8.51 -31.53
N THR A 464 20.01 -9.13 -31.27
CA THR A 464 19.30 -9.96 -32.26
C THR A 464 18.28 -9.08 -32.96
N LEU A 465 18.55 -8.72 -34.22
CA LEU A 465 17.68 -7.84 -35.01
C LEU A 465 17.16 -8.61 -36.24
N ALA A 466 15.85 -8.53 -36.50
CA ALA A 466 15.26 -9.14 -37.69
C ALA A 466 15.70 -8.47 -39.01
N ALA A 467 16.17 -7.21 -38.94
CA ALA A 467 16.72 -6.47 -40.07
C ALA A 467 17.93 -5.63 -39.64
N ALA A 468 18.77 -5.28 -40.61
CA ALA A 468 19.90 -4.39 -40.37
C ALA A 468 19.40 -3.00 -39.92
N PRO A 469 19.98 -2.39 -38.87
CA PRO A 469 19.57 -1.08 -38.39
C PRO A 469 19.95 0.00 -39.40
N THR A 470 19.09 1.01 -39.54
CA THR A 470 19.27 2.17 -40.41
C THR A 470 19.66 3.38 -39.56
N PHE A 471 20.90 3.83 -39.72
CA PHE A 471 21.45 4.98 -39.03
C PHE A 471 21.74 6.10 -40.02
N THR A 472 21.17 7.29 -39.79
CA THR A 472 21.48 8.49 -40.57
C THR A 472 22.11 9.55 -39.66
N ASN A 473 23.26 10.09 -40.06
CA ASN A 473 24.01 11.13 -39.34
C ASN A 473 24.43 10.76 -37.91
N VAL A 474 24.91 9.52 -37.71
CA VAL A 474 25.33 9.02 -36.40
C VAL A 474 26.81 9.22 -36.13
N VAL A 475 27.14 9.75 -34.95
CA VAL A 475 28.49 9.79 -34.41
C VAL A 475 28.75 8.54 -33.57
N VAL A 476 29.91 7.91 -33.73
CA VAL A 476 30.29 6.74 -32.93
C VAL A 476 31.05 7.19 -31.69
N LEU A 477 30.61 6.77 -30.50
CA LEU A 477 31.29 7.03 -29.23
C LEU A 477 32.03 5.78 -28.73
N ALA A 478 33.16 6.01 -28.04
CA ALA A 478 33.89 4.95 -27.34
C ALA A 478 33.18 4.50 -26.05
N SER A 479 32.43 5.40 -25.39
CA SER A 479 31.62 5.10 -24.21
C SER A 479 30.56 6.19 -23.98
N LEU A 480 29.55 5.91 -23.15
CA LEU A 480 28.56 6.91 -22.73
C LEU A 480 29.18 8.08 -21.96
N ALA A 481 30.31 7.87 -21.28
CA ALA A 481 31.04 8.93 -20.57
C ALA A 481 31.64 9.98 -21.51
N ALA A 482 31.81 9.66 -22.80
CA ALA A 482 32.25 10.59 -23.83
C ALA A 482 31.11 11.40 -24.45
N CYS A 483 29.88 11.28 -23.92
CA CYS A 483 28.75 12.04 -24.41
C CYS A 483 28.99 13.54 -24.23
N PRO A 484 28.93 14.36 -25.30
CA PRO A 484 29.19 15.79 -25.21
C PRO A 484 28.25 16.47 -24.19
N PRO A 485 28.75 17.50 -23.48
CA PRO A 485 27.98 18.23 -22.47
C PRO A 485 26.79 19.00 -23.05
#